data_AF-A0A6B0WGL7-F1
#
_entry.id   AF-A0A6B0WGL7-F1
#
_cell.length_a   1.000
_cell.length_b   1.000
_cell.length_c   1.000
_cell.angle_alpha   90.00
_cell.angle_beta   90.00
_cell.angle_gamma   90.00
#
_symmetry.space_group_name_H-M   'P 1'
#
loop_
_entity.id
_entity.type
_entity.pdbx_description
1 polymer ?
#
loop_
_entity_poly.entity_id
_entity_poly.type
_entity_poly.pdbx_seq_one_letter_code
_entity_poly.pdbx_strand_id
1 'polypeptide(L)'
;PRSVPYRAGAATVVARREDDASSIIGRIDTASEVEVLLVVPRRARGLREAMAWPRIAAFARQRGISVHVLASRRDVRQHALNAGLRAARTSTGLREMPTLRIPLGPRELTLRPPSLTPLLRLAAFAAIPVLAFGAFAYYVPSADIFIAPPGEPLTTSVRVHISPVGETSIAEGVVGATSVSETIVAVASTVTTGTTSVGDVPATVELEFTNTGTADVRLPVGTAVEDPDELTFTTDEAVTVPAGETAYVGATAIQAGTVGNVEAETLRFMIGFPATLAVTNPVAALGGEDIEVPAAAADDAVRVGDIAEDVLRRAGTRALERIVEDGTVFPETVTVAILSQEPLVEPGEPAEAFLMEYTAIVSAVVLPDDAAERAAEQILVNVLPAGMALIPGSAEVVADAPTFDGSRLVATLTATGLATELFDPTTLRGVLTGVAPATAATRLREQLDLDVEPLIRVHPGWLPAIRMPQREDRISVVFLSEEDLAAEIAGLPDDEEDTGDEDVEDE
;
A
#
# COMPACT_ATOMS: atom_id res chain seq x y z
N PRO A 1 -69.18 3.56 49.42
CA PRO A 1 -67.94 3.65 48.61
C PRO A 1 -68.33 4.22 47.24
N ARG A 2 -67.73 5.34 46.83
CA ARG A 2 -67.89 5.83 45.45
C ARG A 2 -67.31 4.76 44.52
N SER A 3 -68.07 4.34 43.51
CA SER A 3 -67.63 3.38 42.50
C SER A 3 -66.44 3.98 41.74
N VAL A 4 -65.25 3.48 42.03
CA VAL A 4 -64.06 3.77 41.23
C VAL A 4 -64.08 2.79 40.06
N PRO A 5 -63.82 3.20 38.81
CA PRO A 5 -63.77 2.27 37.69
C PRO A 5 -62.68 1.22 37.96
N TYR A 6 -63.12 0.00 38.24
CA TYR A 6 -62.32 -1.20 38.16
C TYR A 6 -62.41 -1.67 36.71
N ARG A 7 -61.29 -2.18 36.13
CA ARG A 7 -61.09 -2.67 34.74
C ARG A 7 -62.26 -2.45 33.75
N ALA A 8 -61.98 -1.81 32.60
CA ALA A 8 -62.96 -1.67 31.53
C ALA A 8 -63.57 -3.04 31.16
N GLY A 9 -64.89 -3.19 31.30
CA GLY A 9 -65.62 -4.45 31.07
C GLY A 9 -65.91 -5.31 32.31
N ALA A 10 -65.93 -4.71 33.52
CA ALA A 10 -66.46 -5.35 34.72
C ALA A 10 -67.69 -4.62 35.29
N ALA A 11 -68.80 -5.35 35.49
CA ALA A 11 -70.04 -4.79 35.99
C ALA A 11 -69.93 -4.50 37.49
N THR A 12 -70.29 -3.28 37.91
CA THR A 12 -70.21 -2.89 39.32
C THR A 12 -71.56 -3.06 40.02
N VAL A 13 -71.63 -4.00 40.97
CA VAL A 13 -72.81 -4.23 41.81
C VAL A 13 -72.55 -3.66 43.20
N VAL A 14 -73.30 -2.62 43.58
CA VAL A 14 -73.22 -2.02 44.92
C VAL A 14 -74.33 -2.59 45.81
N ALA A 15 -73.97 -3.21 46.93
CA ALA A 15 -74.93 -3.74 47.89
C ALA A 15 -75.60 -2.63 48.72
N ARG A 16 -76.92 -2.76 48.94
CA ARG A 16 -77.75 -1.83 49.72
C ARG A 16 -77.95 -2.34 51.15
N ARG A 17 -78.66 -1.57 51.98
CA ARG A 17 -78.84 -1.89 53.42
C ARG A 17 -79.78 -3.09 53.59
N GLU A 18 -80.79 -3.19 52.74
CA GLU A 18 -81.84 -4.20 52.73
C GLU A 18 -81.46 -5.46 51.92
N ASP A 19 -80.32 -5.44 51.21
CA ASP A 19 -79.89 -6.55 50.36
C ASP A 19 -79.43 -7.75 51.21
N ASP A 20 -79.98 -8.93 50.88
CA ASP A 20 -79.56 -10.25 51.37
C ASP A 20 -78.80 -11.03 50.27
N ALA A 21 -78.36 -12.26 50.60
CA ALA A 21 -77.60 -13.08 49.64
C ALA A 21 -78.40 -13.38 48.35
N SER A 22 -79.71 -13.60 48.46
CA SER A 22 -80.58 -13.93 47.33
C SER A 22 -80.79 -12.74 46.40
N SER A 23 -80.99 -11.54 46.96
CA SER A 23 -81.13 -10.30 46.21
C SER A 23 -79.83 -9.94 45.47
N ILE A 24 -78.68 -10.14 46.11
CA ILE A 24 -77.37 -9.94 45.48
C ILE A 24 -77.13 -10.93 44.35
N ILE A 25 -77.47 -12.21 44.54
CA ILE A 25 -77.37 -13.23 43.48
C ILE A 25 -78.24 -12.85 42.27
N GLY A 26 -79.49 -12.45 42.48
CA GLY A 26 -80.37 -12.01 41.38
C GLY A 26 -79.82 -10.79 40.63
N ARG A 27 -79.18 -9.86 41.34
CA ARG A 27 -78.54 -8.69 40.73
C ARG A 27 -77.23 -9.02 40.00
N ILE A 28 -76.48 -10.03 40.47
CA ILE A 28 -75.31 -10.55 39.76
C ILE A 28 -75.76 -11.29 38.49
N ASP A 29 -76.88 -12.04 38.54
CA ASP A 29 -77.43 -12.74 37.35
C ASP A 29 -77.91 -11.76 36.27
N THR A 30 -78.45 -10.62 36.68
CA THR A 30 -78.89 -9.56 35.74
C THR A 30 -77.71 -8.78 35.16
N ALA A 31 -76.55 -8.78 35.82
CA ALA A 31 -75.34 -8.13 35.33
C ALA A 31 -74.70 -9.03 34.27
N SER A 32 -74.90 -8.69 32.99
CA SER A 32 -74.54 -9.49 31.80
C SER A 32 -73.02 -9.56 31.49
N GLU A 33 -72.14 -9.44 32.49
CA GLU A 33 -70.67 -9.46 32.30
C GLU A 33 -69.98 -10.62 33.04
N VAL A 34 -68.86 -11.09 32.47
CA VAL A 34 -68.08 -12.25 32.96
C VAL A 34 -67.31 -11.91 34.25
N GLU A 35 -67.05 -10.63 34.51
CA GLU A 35 -66.37 -10.15 35.73
C GLU A 35 -67.26 -9.13 36.46
N VAL A 36 -67.50 -9.35 37.75
CA VAL A 36 -68.40 -8.51 38.56
C VAL A 36 -67.67 -7.99 39.80
N LEU A 37 -67.69 -6.67 39.99
CA LEU A 37 -67.17 -6.02 41.19
C LEU A 37 -68.30 -5.79 42.21
N LEU A 38 -68.33 -6.61 43.25
CA LEU A 38 -69.27 -6.47 44.36
C LEU A 38 -68.73 -5.48 45.41
N VAL A 39 -69.29 -4.28 45.44
CA VAL A 39 -68.94 -3.24 46.41
C VAL A 39 -69.86 -3.35 47.63
N VAL A 40 -69.30 -3.75 48.78
CA VAL A 40 -70.05 -3.91 50.02
C VAL A 40 -69.81 -2.73 50.97
N PRO A 41 -70.78 -1.80 51.12
CA PRO A 41 -70.66 -0.72 52.07
C PRO A 41 -70.80 -1.23 53.51
N ARG A 42 -70.30 -0.45 54.48
CA ARG A 42 -70.42 -0.77 55.92
C ARG A 42 -71.87 -0.99 56.39
N ARG A 43 -72.87 -0.47 55.66
CA ARG A 43 -74.29 -0.48 56.04
C ARG A 43 -75.07 -1.70 55.54
N ALA A 44 -74.51 -2.52 54.64
CA ALA A 44 -75.14 -3.77 54.19
C ALA A 44 -75.08 -4.79 55.34
N ARG A 45 -76.22 -5.11 55.97
CA ARG A 45 -76.26 -6.03 57.13
C ARG A 45 -76.36 -7.50 56.69
N GLY A 46 -77.14 -7.80 55.64
CA GLY A 46 -77.33 -9.18 55.15
C GLY A 46 -76.05 -9.84 54.64
N LEU A 47 -75.09 -9.06 54.13
CA LEU A 47 -73.78 -9.56 53.68
C LEU A 47 -72.73 -9.69 54.78
N ARG A 48 -73.10 -9.46 56.05
CA ARG A 48 -72.18 -9.68 57.19
C ARG A 48 -72.18 -11.13 57.65
N GLU A 49 -73.25 -11.84 57.38
CA GLU A 49 -73.42 -13.23 57.80
C GLU A 49 -72.45 -14.12 57.01
N ALA A 50 -71.68 -14.95 57.71
CA ALA A 50 -70.72 -15.85 57.08
C ALA A 50 -71.38 -16.80 56.05
N MET A 51 -72.65 -17.16 56.27
CA MET A 51 -73.44 -18.05 55.41
C MET A 51 -73.86 -17.42 54.07
N ALA A 52 -73.82 -16.09 53.93
CA ALA A 52 -74.14 -15.42 52.67
C ALA A 52 -73.08 -15.66 51.59
N TRP A 53 -71.80 -15.74 51.99
CA TRP A 53 -70.65 -15.77 51.08
C TRP A 53 -70.48 -17.10 50.32
N PRO A 54 -70.65 -18.28 50.93
CA PRO A 54 -70.63 -19.54 50.20
C PRO A 54 -71.72 -19.63 49.13
N ARG A 55 -72.91 -19.06 49.37
CA ARG A 55 -74.02 -19.05 48.39
C ARG A 55 -73.66 -18.19 47.18
N ILE A 56 -73.09 -17.01 47.40
CA ILE A 56 -72.60 -16.12 46.32
C ILE A 56 -71.46 -16.78 45.55
N ALA A 57 -70.50 -17.41 46.25
CA ALA A 57 -69.37 -18.09 45.62
C ALA A 57 -69.77 -19.35 44.84
N ALA A 58 -70.76 -20.10 45.32
CA ALA A 58 -71.32 -21.24 44.61
C ALA A 58 -72.03 -20.81 43.33
N PHE A 59 -72.85 -19.75 43.40
CA PHE A 59 -73.51 -19.17 42.23
C PHE A 59 -72.50 -18.66 41.19
N ALA A 60 -71.49 -17.89 41.63
CA ALA A 60 -70.43 -17.38 40.77
C ALA A 60 -69.68 -18.52 40.04
N ARG A 61 -69.35 -19.60 40.75
CA ARG A 61 -68.71 -20.78 40.16
C ARG A 61 -69.62 -21.52 39.17
N GLN A 62 -70.89 -21.69 39.50
CA GLN A 62 -71.85 -22.39 38.63
C GLN A 62 -72.08 -21.66 37.30
N ARG A 63 -72.05 -20.32 37.31
CA ARG A 63 -72.23 -19.49 36.11
C ARG A 63 -70.92 -19.05 35.44
N GLY A 64 -69.76 -19.40 36.00
CA GLY A 64 -68.46 -19.00 35.46
C GLY A 64 -68.16 -17.50 35.58
N ILE A 65 -68.79 -16.80 36.53
CA ILE A 65 -68.63 -15.36 36.75
C ILE A 65 -67.53 -15.11 37.79
N SER A 66 -66.57 -14.23 37.48
CA SER A 66 -65.51 -13.84 38.42
C SER A 66 -65.97 -12.68 39.31
N VAL A 67 -66.31 -12.98 40.57
CA VAL A 67 -66.77 -11.97 41.53
C VAL A 67 -65.62 -11.46 42.41
N HIS A 68 -65.32 -10.16 42.29
CA HIS A 68 -64.32 -9.45 43.10
C HIS A 68 -65.02 -8.58 44.16
N VAL A 69 -64.62 -8.70 45.42
CA VAL A 69 -65.30 -8.07 46.55
C VAL A 69 -64.50 -6.87 47.07
N LEU A 70 -65.09 -5.69 47.03
CA LEU A 70 -64.56 -4.49 47.68
C LEU A 70 -65.35 -4.19 48.95
N ALA A 71 -64.74 -4.50 50.10
CA ALA A 71 -65.36 -4.26 51.40
C ALA A 71 -64.41 -3.50 52.33
N SER A 72 -64.91 -2.43 52.96
CA SER A 72 -64.10 -1.65 53.90
C SER A 72 -63.84 -2.38 55.21
N ARG A 73 -64.75 -3.26 55.65
CA ARG A 73 -64.62 -4.01 56.90
C ARG A 73 -63.84 -5.31 56.70
N ARG A 74 -63.04 -5.70 57.69
CA ARG A 74 -62.13 -6.87 57.63
C ARG A 74 -62.88 -8.20 57.72
N ASP A 75 -63.91 -8.27 58.56
CA ASP A 75 -64.80 -9.43 58.73
C ASP A 75 -65.43 -9.86 57.39
N VAL A 76 -66.06 -8.92 56.69
CA VAL A 76 -66.69 -9.14 55.38
C VAL A 76 -65.68 -9.64 54.35
N ARG A 77 -64.49 -9.03 54.29
CA ARG A 77 -63.42 -9.49 53.39
C ARG A 77 -62.95 -10.89 53.74
N GLN A 78 -62.81 -11.20 55.02
CA GLN A 78 -62.36 -12.52 55.46
C GLN A 78 -63.39 -13.59 55.12
N HIS A 79 -64.68 -13.33 55.32
CA HIS A 79 -65.73 -14.27 54.93
C HIS A 79 -65.77 -14.49 53.41
N ALA A 80 -65.61 -13.43 52.60
CA ALA A 80 -65.49 -13.54 51.15
C ALA A 80 -64.26 -14.36 50.71
N LEU A 81 -63.08 -14.08 51.29
CA LEU A 81 -61.84 -14.83 51.02
C LEU A 81 -61.97 -16.31 51.41
N ASN A 82 -62.56 -16.59 52.58
CA ASN A 82 -62.79 -17.95 53.05
C ASN A 82 -63.80 -18.71 52.16
N ALA A 83 -64.72 -18.01 51.51
CA ALA A 83 -65.64 -18.59 50.52
C ALA A 83 -64.99 -18.79 49.14
N GLY A 84 -63.72 -18.41 48.96
CA GLY A 84 -62.97 -18.55 47.70
C GLY A 84 -63.13 -17.37 46.75
N LEU A 85 -63.69 -16.24 47.19
CA LEU A 85 -63.80 -15.02 46.39
C LEU A 85 -62.61 -14.09 46.65
N ARG A 86 -62.15 -13.35 45.64
CA ARG A 86 -61.08 -12.35 45.83
C ARG A 86 -61.65 -11.12 46.53
N ALA A 87 -61.08 -10.70 47.66
CA ALA A 87 -61.54 -9.52 48.38
C ALA A 87 -60.41 -8.57 48.79
N ALA A 88 -60.59 -7.26 48.58
CA ALA A 88 -59.63 -6.23 48.96
C ALA A 88 -60.32 -5.00 49.59
N ARG A 89 -59.53 -4.16 50.26
CA ARG A 89 -60.02 -2.88 50.82
C ARG A 89 -60.10 -1.78 49.76
N THR A 90 -59.23 -1.84 48.74
CA THR A 90 -59.08 -0.85 47.66
C THR A 90 -58.94 -1.57 46.32
N SER A 91 -59.31 -0.90 45.23
CA SER A 91 -59.23 -1.44 43.86
C SER A 91 -57.78 -1.78 43.45
N THR A 92 -56.79 -1.03 43.93
CA THR A 92 -55.36 -1.31 43.68
C THR A 92 -54.91 -2.66 44.26
N GLY A 93 -55.49 -3.07 45.39
CA GLY A 93 -55.17 -4.36 46.01
C GLY A 93 -55.75 -5.57 45.27
N LEU A 94 -56.53 -5.37 44.21
CA LEU A 94 -57.04 -6.41 43.31
C LEU A 94 -56.18 -6.59 42.04
N ARG A 95 -55.19 -5.71 41.78
CA ARG A 95 -54.30 -5.83 40.61
C ARG A 95 -53.21 -6.86 40.86
N GLU A 96 -53.03 -7.80 39.92
CA GLU A 96 -51.89 -8.72 39.91
C GLU A 96 -50.59 -7.94 39.64
N MET A 97 -49.60 -8.09 40.52
CA MET A 97 -48.25 -7.57 40.26
C MET A 97 -47.50 -8.58 39.38
N PRO A 98 -46.79 -8.12 38.32
CA PRO A 98 -46.03 -9.01 37.46
C PRO A 98 -44.88 -9.63 38.25
N THR A 99 -44.84 -10.96 38.32
CA THR A 99 -43.69 -11.72 38.82
C THR A 99 -42.76 -12.02 37.64
N LEU A 100 -41.49 -11.63 37.76
CA LEU A 100 -40.49 -11.96 36.74
C LEU A 100 -40.14 -13.44 36.90
N ARG A 101 -40.43 -14.24 35.87
CA ARG A 101 -40.09 -15.67 35.81
C ARG A 101 -38.89 -15.83 34.91
N ILE A 102 -37.77 -16.31 35.46
CA ILE A 102 -36.57 -16.62 34.68
C ILE A 102 -36.44 -18.16 34.67
N PRO A 103 -36.55 -18.83 33.52
CA PRO A 103 -36.40 -20.28 33.43
C PRO A 103 -34.91 -20.67 33.56
N LEU A 104 -34.57 -21.49 34.55
CA LEU A 104 -33.24 -22.07 34.76
C LEU A 104 -33.35 -23.60 34.77
N GLY A 105 -33.49 -24.19 33.57
CA GLY A 105 -33.60 -25.65 33.39
C GLY A 105 -34.86 -26.24 34.04
N PRO A 106 -34.79 -27.40 34.74
CA PRO A 106 -35.97 -28.07 35.31
C PRO A 106 -36.56 -27.38 36.56
N ARG A 107 -36.05 -26.21 36.96
CA ARG A 107 -36.55 -25.44 38.12
C ARG A 107 -36.93 -24.03 37.70
N GLU A 108 -38.14 -23.64 38.04
CA GLU A 108 -38.61 -22.25 37.91
C GLU A 108 -38.29 -21.47 39.19
N LEU A 109 -37.37 -20.50 39.09
CA LEU A 109 -37.06 -19.56 40.18
C LEU A 109 -37.99 -18.35 40.08
N THR A 110 -38.94 -18.26 41.00
CA THR A 110 -39.79 -17.07 41.15
C THR A 110 -39.11 -16.07 42.06
N LEU A 111 -38.40 -15.10 41.47
CA LEU A 111 -37.76 -14.03 42.24
C LEU A 111 -38.78 -12.93 42.52
N ARG A 112 -39.22 -12.85 43.78
CA ARG A 112 -39.96 -11.70 44.30
C ARG A 112 -38.93 -10.60 44.58
N PRO A 113 -38.93 -9.44 43.90
CA PRO A 113 -37.91 -8.43 44.14
C PRO A 113 -38.01 -7.98 45.61
N PRO A 114 -36.92 -8.04 46.39
CA PRO A 114 -36.94 -7.56 47.76
C PRO A 114 -37.26 -6.07 47.76
N SER A 115 -38.05 -5.62 48.74
CA SER A 115 -38.32 -4.20 48.97
C SER A 115 -37.06 -3.51 49.53
N LEU A 116 -36.04 -3.33 48.70
CA LEU A 116 -34.85 -2.57 49.06
C LEU A 116 -35.29 -1.11 49.27
N THR A 117 -34.98 -0.56 50.44
CA THR A 117 -35.26 0.83 50.82
C THR A 117 -34.67 1.80 49.79
N PRO A 118 -35.30 2.96 49.54
CA PRO A 118 -34.87 3.92 48.52
C PRO A 118 -33.41 4.36 48.69
N LEU A 119 -32.91 4.40 49.94
CA LEU A 119 -31.52 4.72 50.26
C LEU A 119 -30.50 3.69 49.71
N LEU A 120 -30.87 2.41 49.74
CA LEU A 120 -30.01 1.34 49.24
C LEU A 120 -29.96 1.32 47.70
N ARG A 121 -31.06 1.72 47.05
CA ARG A 121 -31.11 1.90 45.59
C ARG A 121 -30.20 3.04 45.14
N LEU A 122 -30.22 4.16 45.88
CA LEU A 122 -29.32 5.29 45.61
C LEU A 122 -27.86 4.90 45.82
N ALA A 123 -27.54 4.17 46.89
CA ALA A 123 -26.19 3.67 47.15
C ALA A 123 -25.72 2.70 46.05
N ALA A 124 -26.57 1.76 45.61
CA ALA A 124 -26.24 0.85 44.51
C ALA A 124 -26.05 1.60 43.18
N PHE A 125 -26.91 2.58 42.89
CA PHE A 125 -26.81 3.40 41.68
C PHE A 125 -25.54 4.26 41.66
N ALA A 126 -25.04 4.71 42.81
CA ALA A 126 -23.76 5.42 42.91
C ALA A 126 -22.55 4.46 42.92
N ALA A 127 -22.67 3.28 43.52
CA ALA A 127 -21.57 2.32 43.61
C ALA A 127 -21.22 1.68 42.26
N ILE A 128 -22.21 1.40 41.40
CA ILE A 128 -21.98 0.80 40.08
C ILE A 128 -21.05 1.66 39.19
N PRO A 129 -21.30 2.95 38.95
CA PRO A 129 -20.41 3.77 38.13
C PRO A 129 -19.04 3.96 38.76
N VAL A 130 -18.93 4.02 40.10
CA VAL A 130 -17.64 4.09 40.78
C VAL A 130 -16.84 2.80 40.58
N LEU A 131 -17.48 1.64 40.74
CA LEU A 131 -16.84 0.34 40.48
C LEU A 131 -16.51 0.14 39.00
N ALA A 132 -17.40 0.56 38.10
CA ALA A 132 -17.16 0.50 36.66
C ALA A 132 -16.02 1.42 36.24
N PHE A 133 -15.94 2.63 36.79
CA PHE A 133 -14.85 3.57 36.55
C PHE A 133 -13.53 3.06 37.14
N GLY A 134 -13.56 2.50 38.35
CA GLY A 134 -12.39 1.86 38.96
C GLY A 134 -11.88 0.67 38.13
N ALA A 135 -12.79 -0.18 37.64
CA ALA A 135 -12.46 -1.27 36.74
C ALA A 135 -11.92 -0.75 35.39
N PHE A 136 -12.53 0.30 34.83
CA PHE A 136 -12.05 0.94 33.60
C PHE A 136 -10.62 1.48 33.76
N ALA A 137 -10.35 2.24 34.83
CA ALA A 137 -9.03 2.77 35.13
C ALA A 137 -7.98 1.69 35.41
N TYR A 138 -8.39 0.49 35.83
CA TYR A 138 -7.50 -0.64 36.08
C TYR A 138 -7.23 -1.50 34.84
N TYR A 139 -8.23 -1.75 33.99
CA TYR A 139 -8.14 -2.71 32.89
C TYR A 139 -7.86 -2.10 31.51
N VAL A 140 -8.22 -0.84 31.29
CA VAL A 140 -8.16 -0.22 29.96
C VAL A 140 -6.80 0.37 29.61
N PRO A 141 -6.05 1.02 30.51
CA PRO A 141 -4.77 1.60 30.13
C PRO A 141 -3.79 0.58 29.54
N SER A 142 -3.06 0.98 28.50
CA SER A 142 -1.88 0.29 27.96
C SER A 142 -0.77 1.29 27.72
N ALA A 143 0.48 0.85 27.76
CA ALA A 143 1.63 1.70 27.48
C ALA A 143 2.63 0.97 26.58
N ASP A 144 3.16 1.69 25.61
CA ASP A 144 4.21 1.23 24.71
C ASP A 144 5.46 2.08 24.99
N ILE A 145 6.57 1.40 25.25
CA ILE A 145 7.85 2.02 25.61
C ILE A 145 8.86 1.64 24.54
N PHE A 146 9.42 2.64 23.89
CA PHE A 146 10.49 2.48 22.91
C PHE A 146 11.81 2.95 23.54
N ILE A 147 12.82 2.08 23.53
CA ILE A 147 14.10 2.29 24.19
C ILE A 147 15.22 2.01 23.18
N ALA A 148 16.18 2.92 23.08
CA ALA A 148 17.45 2.69 22.38
C ALA A 148 18.56 2.51 23.43
N PRO A 149 18.92 1.28 23.79
CA PRO A 149 19.96 1.03 24.79
C PRO A 149 21.35 1.32 24.20
N PRO A 150 22.33 1.71 25.03
CA PRO A 150 23.70 1.87 24.56
C PRO A 150 24.22 0.52 24.04
N GLY A 151 24.84 0.57 22.85
CA GLY A 151 25.33 -0.60 22.14
C GLY A 151 26.83 -0.56 21.93
N GLU A 152 27.51 -1.68 22.14
CA GLU A 152 28.90 -1.87 21.74
C GLU A 152 28.96 -2.39 20.30
N PRO A 153 29.79 -1.79 19.42
CA PRO A 153 29.91 -2.28 18.06
C PRO A 153 30.60 -3.64 18.04
N LEU A 154 29.93 -4.60 17.41
CA LEU A 154 30.44 -5.94 17.17
C LEU A 154 30.67 -6.12 15.66
N THR A 155 31.89 -6.47 15.29
CA THR A 155 32.28 -6.74 13.91
C THR A 155 32.89 -8.12 13.80
N THR A 156 32.44 -8.90 12.82
CA THR A 156 33.04 -10.20 12.52
C THR A 156 32.93 -10.51 11.03
N SER A 157 33.86 -11.32 10.52
CA SER A 157 33.90 -11.68 9.10
C SER A 157 33.85 -13.19 8.94
N VAL A 158 32.98 -13.68 8.06
CA VAL A 158 32.81 -15.11 7.77
C VAL A 158 32.86 -15.34 6.28
N ARG A 159 33.57 -16.40 5.86
CA ARG A 159 33.57 -16.85 4.47
C ARG A 159 32.34 -17.70 4.20
N VAL A 160 31.57 -17.35 3.18
CA VAL A 160 30.33 -18.03 2.82
C VAL A 160 30.27 -18.36 1.33
N HIS A 161 29.44 -19.33 1.00
CA HIS A 161 29.05 -19.67 -0.36
C HIS A 161 27.77 -18.92 -0.73
N ILE A 162 27.82 -18.10 -1.76
CA ILE A 162 26.66 -17.41 -2.31
C ILE A 162 25.98 -18.36 -3.30
N SER A 163 24.73 -18.72 -3.02
CA SER A 163 23.98 -19.65 -3.86
C SER A 163 22.73 -18.98 -4.44
N PRO A 164 22.55 -18.93 -5.77
CA PRO A 164 21.31 -18.43 -6.38
C PRO A 164 20.12 -19.40 -6.20
N VAL A 165 20.33 -20.53 -5.53
CA VAL A 165 19.33 -21.56 -5.28
C VAL A 165 19.41 -21.99 -3.82
N GLY A 166 18.32 -21.79 -3.08
CA GLY A 166 18.19 -22.19 -1.66
C GLY A 166 17.99 -21.02 -0.71
N GLU A 167 17.71 -21.35 0.56
CA GLU A 167 17.54 -20.37 1.64
C GLU A 167 18.90 -20.05 2.30
N THR A 168 18.99 -18.88 2.94
CA THR A 168 20.17 -18.48 3.72
C THR A 168 20.31 -19.34 4.97
N SER A 169 21.45 -20.03 5.10
CA SER A 169 21.82 -20.84 6.26
C SER A 169 23.31 -20.64 6.59
N ILE A 170 23.59 -19.80 7.59
CA ILE A 170 24.97 -19.55 8.02
C ILE A 170 25.60 -20.78 8.68
N ALA A 171 24.79 -21.65 9.31
CA ALA A 171 25.27 -22.91 9.87
C ALA A 171 25.87 -23.85 8.80
N GLU A 172 25.35 -23.79 7.57
CA GLU A 172 25.86 -24.54 6.42
C GLU A 172 26.87 -23.73 5.59
N GLY A 173 27.12 -22.47 5.96
CA GLY A 173 27.99 -21.55 5.24
C GLY A 173 27.40 -21.10 3.90
N VAL A 174 26.07 -21.05 3.76
CA VAL A 174 25.37 -20.69 2.52
C VAL A 174 24.54 -19.43 2.72
N VAL A 175 24.65 -18.49 1.78
CA VAL A 175 23.81 -17.29 1.72
C VAL A 175 22.99 -17.31 0.44
N GLY A 176 21.68 -17.16 0.58
CA GLY A 176 20.74 -17.14 -0.52
C GLY A 176 20.94 -15.90 -1.38
N ALA A 177 20.90 -16.09 -2.68
CA ALA A 177 21.02 -15.06 -3.69
C ALA A 177 19.95 -15.24 -4.77
N THR A 178 19.78 -14.24 -5.62
CA THR A 178 18.85 -14.28 -6.75
C THR A 178 19.59 -14.02 -8.05
N SER A 179 19.21 -14.72 -9.12
CA SER A 179 19.70 -14.42 -10.47
C SER A 179 18.74 -13.44 -11.14
N VAL A 180 19.25 -12.29 -11.56
CA VAL A 180 18.49 -11.27 -12.29
C VAL A 180 19.04 -11.14 -13.69
N SER A 181 18.16 -10.95 -14.67
CA SER A 181 18.53 -10.81 -16.07
C SER A 181 17.76 -9.70 -16.76
N GLU A 182 18.42 -8.97 -17.66
CA GLU A 182 17.85 -7.89 -18.46
C GLU A 182 18.32 -8.01 -19.91
N THR A 183 17.47 -7.61 -20.86
CA THR A 183 17.89 -7.46 -22.26
C THR A 183 18.36 -6.03 -22.50
N ILE A 184 19.57 -5.88 -23.01
CA ILE A 184 20.17 -4.58 -23.31
C ILE A 184 20.48 -4.45 -24.80
N VAL A 185 20.50 -3.21 -25.27
CA VAL A 185 21.01 -2.82 -26.58
C VAL A 185 22.19 -1.88 -26.37
N ALA A 186 23.33 -2.18 -26.97
CA ALA A 186 24.54 -1.37 -26.87
C ALA A 186 25.29 -1.32 -28.20
N VAL A 187 25.93 -0.19 -28.48
CA VAL A 187 26.75 -0.01 -29.68
C VAL A 187 28.22 -0.08 -29.29
N ALA A 188 28.97 -0.94 -29.96
CA ALA A 188 30.43 -0.96 -29.89
C ALA A 188 31.01 -0.37 -31.18
N SER A 189 32.19 0.26 -31.06
CA SER A 189 32.80 0.99 -32.17
C SER A 189 34.30 0.77 -32.22
N THR A 190 34.83 0.77 -33.45
CA THR A 190 36.27 0.77 -33.69
C THR A 190 36.61 1.68 -34.87
N VAL A 191 37.85 2.14 -34.95
CA VAL A 191 38.34 2.89 -36.12
C VAL A 191 38.36 1.97 -37.35
N THR A 192 37.89 2.48 -38.50
CA THR A 192 37.91 1.73 -39.76
C THR A 192 39.33 1.51 -40.26
N THR A 193 39.59 0.36 -40.90
CA THR A 193 40.90 0.02 -41.45
C THR A 193 40.96 0.00 -42.98
N GLY A 194 39.81 -0.03 -43.64
CA GLY A 194 39.72 0.04 -45.10
C GLY A 194 39.81 1.48 -45.63
N THR A 195 39.99 1.58 -46.94
CA THR A 195 39.77 2.81 -47.69
C THR A 195 38.84 2.52 -48.87
N THR A 196 38.08 3.53 -49.28
CA THR A 196 37.27 3.49 -50.49
C THR A 196 37.45 4.79 -51.26
N SER A 197 37.33 4.69 -52.57
CA SER A 197 37.40 5.84 -53.47
C SER A 197 36.01 6.44 -53.59
N VAL A 198 35.86 7.72 -53.24
CA VAL A 198 34.62 8.47 -53.40
C VAL A 198 34.89 9.67 -54.31
N GLY A 199 33.95 10.00 -55.18
CA GLY A 199 34.06 11.16 -56.04
C GLY A 199 34.10 12.47 -55.25
N ASP A 200 35.10 13.30 -55.51
CA ASP A 200 35.32 14.59 -54.82
C ASP A 200 34.98 15.76 -55.73
N VAL A 201 35.63 15.81 -56.90
CA VAL A 201 35.45 16.89 -57.88
C VAL A 201 34.55 16.39 -59.01
N PRO A 202 33.48 17.12 -59.39
CA PRO A 202 32.68 16.77 -60.56
C PRO A 202 33.36 17.19 -61.86
N ALA A 203 33.16 16.40 -62.92
CA ALA A 203 33.62 16.76 -64.25
C ALA A 203 32.83 17.94 -64.80
N THR A 204 33.50 18.78 -65.58
CA THR A 204 32.89 19.94 -66.24
C THR A 204 33.10 19.87 -67.75
N VAL A 205 32.13 20.36 -68.51
CA VAL A 205 32.18 20.33 -69.98
C VAL A 205 31.40 21.50 -70.57
N GLU A 206 31.80 21.96 -71.75
CA GLU A 206 31.01 22.91 -72.54
C GLU A 206 30.15 22.13 -73.53
N LEU A 207 28.83 22.31 -73.46
CA LEU A 207 27.85 21.68 -74.34
C LEU A 207 27.54 22.60 -75.52
N GLU A 208 27.45 22.01 -76.72
CA GLU A 208 27.01 22.67 -77.94
C GLU A 208 25.57 22.30 -78.25
N PHE A 209 24.71 23.31 -78.29
CA PHE A 209 23.29 23.18 -78.63
C PHE A 209 23.04 23.72 -80.03
N THR A 210 22.47 22.89 -80.90
CA THR A 210 22.18 23.24 -82.30
C THR A 210 20.69 23.24 -82.56
N ASN A 211 20.13 24.41 -82.90
CA ASN A 211 18.69 24.55 -83.20
C ASN A 211 18.46 24.60 -84.72
N THR A 212 17.93 23.53 -85.30
CA THR A 212 17.53 23.45 -86.72
C THR A 212 16.10 23.91 -86.98
N GLY A 213 15.40 24.40 -85.94
CA GLY A 213 14.04 24.88 -86.00
C GLY A 213 13.92 26.30 -86.57
N THR A 214 12.68 26.81 -86.54
CA THR A 214 12.33 28.17 -87.02
C THR A 214 11.97 29.13 -85.89
N ALA A 215 12.06 28.69 -84.63
CA ALA A 215 11.78 29.48 -83.43
C ALA A 215 12.90 29.30 -82.40
N ASP A 216 13.13 30.34 -81.60
CA ASP A 216 14.13 30.33 -80.54
C ASP A 216 13.71 29.36 -79.42
N VAL A 217 14.67 28.57 -78.93
CA VAL A 217 14.45 27.63 -77.83
C VAL A 217 15.22 28.11 -76.61
N ARG A 218 14.50 28.30 -75.49
CA ARG A 218 15.10 28.70 -74.22
C ARG A 218 15.31 27.47 -73.32
N LEU A 219 16.56 27.25 -72.93
CA LEU A 219 16.97 26.23 -71.98
C LEU A 219 17.15 26.88 -70.60
N PRO A 220 16.41 26.46 -69.57
CA PRO A 220 16.66 26.90 -68.21
C PRO A 220 17.97 26.29 -67.67
N VAL A 221 18.53 26.94 -66.64
CA VAL A 221 19.58 26.33 -65.82
C VAL A 221 19.10 24.98 -65.26
N GLY A 222 20.00 24.01 -65.13
CA GLY A 222 19.66 22.67 -64.66
C GLY A 222 19.02 21.77 -65.73
N THR A 223 19.05 22.17 -67.00
CA THR A 223 18.68 21.26 -68.10
C THR A 223 19.60 20.03 -68.09
N ALA A 224 19.01 18.84 -67.99
CA ALA A 224 19.72 17.57 -67.87
C ALA A 224 20.05 16.94 -69.24
N VAL A 225 21.29 16.47 -69.37
CA VAL A 225 21.77 15.66 -70.50
C VAL A 225 22.43 14.39 -69.96
N GLU A 226 22.39 13.31 -70.72
CA GLU A 226 22.87 11.99 -70.31
C GLU A 226 23.81 11.36 -71.33
N ASP A 227 24.74 10.59 -70.82
CA ASP A 227 25.59 9.67 -71.55
C ASP A 227 24.89 8.31 -71.80
N PRO A 228 25.34 7.45 -72.75
CA PRO A 228 24.84 6.08 -72.87
C PRO A 228 24.93 5.24 -71.59
N ASP A 229 25.85 5.56 -70.67
CA ASP A 229 25.99 4.90 -69.36
C ASP A 229 25.12 5.55 -68.25
N GLU A 230 24.09 6.32 -68.61
CA GLU A 230 23.14 6.99 -67.70
C GLU A 230 23.77 8.04 -66.76
N LEU A 231 24.96 8.54 -67.11
CA LEU A 231 25.61 9.63 -66.38
C LEU A 231 24.99 10.98 -66.73
N THR A 232 24.41 11.65 -65.73
CA THR A 232 23.69 12.92 -65.93
C THR A 232 24.58 14.13 -65.70
N PHE A 233 24.48 15.11 -66.59
CA PHE A 233 25.06 16.45 -66.48
C PHE A 233 23.95 17.50 -66.49
N THR A 234 24.17 18.59 -65.76
CA THR A 234 23.24 19.73 -65.70
C THR A 234 23.91 20.99 -66.19
N THR A 235 23.22 21.73 -67.05
CA THR A 235 23.66 23.08 -67.49
C THR A 235 23.77 24.05 -66.31
N ASP A 236 24.89 24.79 -66.25
CA ASP A 236 25.21 25.70 -65.14
C ASP A 236 24.48 27.06 -65.28
N GLU A 237 24.07 27.40 -66.50
CA GLU A 237 23.41 28.67 -66.83
C GLU A 237 22.22 28.47 -67.79
N ALA A 238 21.32 29.45 -67.84
CA ALA A 238 20.22 29.45 -68.80
C ALA A 238 20.70 30.02 -70.15
N VAL A 239 20.45 29.29 -71.24
CA VAL A 239 20.86 29.68 -72.60
C VAL A 239 19.64 29.75 -73.52
N THR A 240 19.62 30.73 -74.43
CA THR A 240 18.62 30.79 -75.51
C THR A 240 19.32 30.49 -76.82
N VAL A 241 18.85 29.47 -77.54
CA VAL A 241 19.41 29.01 -78.83
C VAL A 241 18.53 29.57 -79.95
N PRO A 242 18.98 30.60 -80.69
CA PRO A 242 18.20 31.19 -81.77
C PRO A 242 17.91 30.18 -82.89
N ALA A 243 16.85 30.42 -83.65
CA ALA A 243 16.52 29.57 -84.80
C ALA A 243 17.65 29.53 -85.84
N GLY A 244 18.15 28.32 -86.16
CA GLY A 244 19.21 28.12 -87.15
C GLY A 244 20.64 28.36 -86.64
N GLU A 245 20.82 28.67 -85.35
CA GLU A 245 22.12 28.98 -84.75
C GLU A 245 22.54 27.93 -83.71
N THR A 246 23.80 28.03 -83.28
CA THR A 246 24.38 27.24 -82.19
C THR A 246 24.65 28.11 -80.97
N ALA A 247 24.53 27.53 -79.78
CA ALA A 247 24.92 28.19 -78.53
C ALA A 247 25.71 27.23 -77.65
N TYR A 248 26.63 27.79 -76.88
CA TYR A 248 27.49 27.05 -75.95
C TYR A 248 27.09 27.38 -74.50
N VAL A 249 27.08 26.38 -73.63
CA VAL A 249 26.86 26.57 -72.19
C VAL A 249 27.61 25.51 -71.40
N GLY A 250 28.17 25.91 -70.26
CA GLY A 250 28.81 24.99 -69.32
C GLY A 250 27.80 24.02 -68.72
N ALA A 251 28.25 22.79 -68.48
CA ALA A 251 27.53 21.80 -67.71
C ALA A 251 28.47 21.06 -66.77
N THR A 252 27.93 20.73 -65.60
CA THR A 252 28.63 20.00 -64.54
C THR A 252 27.98 18.63 -64.34
N ALA A 253 28.79 17.59 -64.14
CA ALA A 253 28.32 16.25 -63.81
C ALA A 253 27.59 16.25 -62.46
N ILE A 254 26.44 15.57 -62.37
CA ILE A 254 25.72 15.41 -61.09
C ILE A 254 26.51 14.52 -60.14
N GLN A 255 27.12 13.45 -60.66
CA GLN A 255 27.97 12.56 -59.89
C GLN A 255 29.40 13.08 -59.93
N ALA A 256 29.96 13.35 -58.74
CA ALA A 256 31.37 13.71 -58.60
C ALA A 256 32.26 12.49 -58.83
N GLY A 257 33.53 12.74 -59.15
CA GLY A 257 34.54 11.70 -59.32
C GLY A 257 34.94 11.42 -60.75
N THR A 258 35.89 10.51 -60.91
CA THR A 258 36.39 10.08 -62.23
C THR A 258 35.32 9.42 -63.08
N VAL A 259 34.28 8.86 -62.43
CA VAL A 259 33.09 8.30 -63.07
C VAL A 259 32.32 9.35 -63.89
N GLY A 260 32.40 10.63 -63.52
CA GLY A 260 31.79 11.73 -64.26
C GLY A 260 32.55 12.14 -65.52
N ASN A 261 33.73 11.57 -65.79
CA ASN A 261 34.49 11.91 -67.01
C ASN A 261 33.94 11.11 -68.20
N VAL A 262 33.42 11.80 -69.21
CA VAL A 262 32.86 11.19 -70.43
C VAL A 262 33.60 11.63 -71.68
N GLU A 263 33.67 10.74 -72.67
CA GLU A 263 34.33 11.02 -73.95
C GLU A 263 33.59 12.11 -74.76
N ALA A 264 34.24 12.65 -75.79
CA ALA A 264 33.60 13.62 -76.68
C ALA A 264 32.44 12.97 -77.46
N GLU A 265 31.43 13.78 -77.80
CA GLU A 265 30.26 13.44 -78.63
C GLU A 265 29.30 12.35 -78.06
N THR A 266 29.37 12.06 -76.76
CA THR A 266 28.54 11.04 -76.13
C THR A 266 27.25 11.58 -75.50
N LEU A 267 27.23 12.84 -75.04
CA LEU A 267 26.11 13.42 -74.30
C LEU A 267 24.90 13.73 -75.20
N ARG A 268 23.70 13.35 -74.73
CA ARG A 268 22.40 13.52 -75.42
C ARG A 268 21.32 14.03 -74.46
N PHE A 269 20.21 14.52 -75.00
CA PHE A 269 19.09 14.97 -74.16
C PHE A 269 18.38 13.82 -73.46
N MET A 270 18.07 14.04 -72.18
CA MET A 270 17.02 13.29 -71.50
C MET A 270 15.67 13.70 -72.13
N ILE A 271 14.81 12.72 -72.42
CA ILE A 271 13.54 12.86 -73.17
C ILE A 271 12.76 14.13 -72.78
N GLY A 272 12.27 14.91 -73.76
CA GLY A 272 11.39 16.06 -73.48
C GLY A 272 11.66 17.33 -74.30
N PHE A 273 12.71 17.34 -75.13
CA PHE A 273 13.07 18.49 -75.98
C PHE A 273 12.58 18.31 -77.43
N PRO A 274 12.37 19.41 -78.19
CA PRO A 274 11.97 19.34 -79.59
C PRO A 274 13.02 18.60 -80.42
N ALA A 275 12.58 17.74 -81.36
CA ALA A 275 13.50 17.02 -82.25
C ALA A 275 14.35 17.93 -83.17
N THR A 276 14.04 19.22 -83.22
CA THR A 276 14.81 20.26 -83.93
C THR A 276 16.02 20.75 -83.14
N LEU A 277 16.11 20.45 -81.85
CA LEU A 277 17.22 20.82 -80.98
C LEU A 277 18.10 19.60 -80.71
N ALA A 278 19.38 19.69 -81.06
CA ALA A 278 20.39 18.67 -80.77
C ALA A 278 21.38 19.19 -79.74
N VAL A 279 21.89 18.29 -78.90
CA VAL A 279 23.00 18.56 -77.98
C VAL A 279 24.15 17.60 -78.29
N THR A 280 25.36 18.13 -78.19
CA THR A 280 26.60 17.36 -78.27
C THR A 280 27.64 18.01 -77.36
N ASN A 281 28.58 17.23 -76.84
CA ASN A 281 29.78 17.74 -76.19
C ASN A 281 30.96 17.64 -77.17
N PRO A 282 31.40 18.75 -77.79
CA PRO A 282 32.47 18.70 -78.79
C PRO A 282 33.83 18.29 -78.20
N VAL A 283 34.00 18.44 -76.88
CA VAL A 283 35.18 18.02 -76.11
C VAL A 283 34.73 17.05 -75.01
N ALA A 284 35.62 16.15 -74.59
CA ALA A 284 35.40 15.26 -73.46
C ALA A 284 35.14 16.07 -72.17
N ALA A 285 34.25 15.57 -71.31
CA ALA A 285 34.06 16.10 -69.98
C ALA A 285 35.21 15.59 -69.10
N LEU A 286 35.97 16.51 -68.52
CA LEU A 286 37.17 16.19 -67.73
C LEU A 286 37.16 17.01 -66.43
N GLY A 287 38.08 16.66 -65.52
CA GLY A 287 38.24 17.33 -64.22
C GLY A 287 37.53 16.60 -63.07
N GLY A 288 36.85 15.48 -63.35
CA GLY A 288 36.35 14.61 -62.32
C GLY A 288 37.49 13.88 -61.61
N GLU A 289 37.63 14.07 -60.30
CA GLU A 289 38.68 13.50 -59.46
C GLU A 289 38.06 12.76 -58.27
N ASP A 290 38.63 11.59 -57.94
CA ASP A 290 38.26 10.83 -56.74
C ASP A 290 39.23 11.11 -55.59
N ILE A 291 38.74 10.94 -54.37
CA ILE A 291 39.54 10.98 -53.15
C ILE A 291 39.39 9.67 -52.37
N GLU A 292 40.50 9.20 -51.80
CA GLU A 292 40.50 8.04 -50.90
C GLU A 292 40.06 8.49 -49.50
N VAL A 293 38.98 7.90 -48.99
CA VAL A 293 38.46 8.12 -47.63
C VAL A 293 38.46 6.82 -46.83
N PRO A 294 38.51 6.88 -45.49
CA PRO A 294 38.35 5.70 -44.64
C PRO A 294 37.01 5.01 -44.92
N ALA A 295 37.03 3.68 -44.93
CA ALA A 295 35.86 2.86 -45.21
C ALA A 295 35.85 1.60 -44.35
N ALA A 296 34.65 1.09 -44.07
CA ALA A 296 34.48 -0.12 -43.29
C ALA A 296 35.12 -1.33 -44.00
N ALA A 297 36.06 -2.00 -43.33
CA ALA A 297 36.60 -3.28 -43.80
C ALA A 297 35.86 -4.45 -43.14
N ALA A 298 35.81 -5.61 -43.82
CA ALA A 298 35.21 -6.82 -43.24
C ALA A 298 35.90 -7.25 -41.92
N ASP A 299 37.20 -6.97 -41.78
CA ASP A 299 37.98 -7.28 -40.57
C ASP A 299 37.63 -6.38 -39.37
N ASP A 300 37.02 -5.21 -39.60
CA ASP A 300 36.61 -4.31 -38.53
C ASP A 300 35.48 -4.91 -37.68
N ALA A 301 34.64 -5.77 -38.27
CA ALA A 301 33.62 -6.51 -37.55
C ALA A 301 34.19 -7.49 -36.52
N VAL A 302 35.31 -8.16 -36.84
CA VAL A 302 36.01 -9.05 -35.91
C VAL A 302 36.62 -8.23 -34.76
N ARG A 303 37.26 -7.11 -35.07
CA ARG A 303 37.88 -6.22 -34.08
C ARG A 303 36.87 -5.61 -33.13
N VAL A 304 35.68 -5.24 -33.61
CA VAL A 304 34.59 -4.78 -32.73
C VAL A 304 34.10 -5.91 -31.84
N GLY A 305 34.03 -7.15 -32.34
CA GLY A 305 33.69 -8.32 -31.53
C GLY A 305 34.60 -8.50 -30.32
N ASP A 306 35.91 -8.29 -30.47
CA ASP A 306 36.90 -8.44 -29.39
C ASP A 306 36.69 -7.45 -28.23
N ILE A 307 36.12 -6.27 -28.51
CA ILE A 307 35.82 -5.23 -27.50
C ILE A 307 34.36 -5.23 -27.05
N ALA A 308 33.46 -5.89 -27.81
CA ALA A 308 32.03 -5.88 -27.56
C ALA A 308 31.68 -6.53 -26.23
N GLU A 309 32.38 -7.61 -25.82
CA GLU A 309 32.12 -8.27 -24.54
C GLU A 309 32.31 -7.30 -23.36
N ASP A 310 33.41 -6.54 -23.34
CA ASP A 310 33.69 -5.57 -22.29
C ASP A 310 32.72 -4.38 -22.29
N VAL A 311 32.26 -3.96 -23.47
CA VAL A 311 31.25 -2.91 -23.62
C VAL A 311 29.91 -3.40 -23.07
N LEU A 312 29.47 -4.59 -23.48
CA LEU A 312 28.22 -5.21 -23.07
C LEU A 312 28.22 -5.55 -21.58
N ARG A 313 29.33 -6.04 -21.03
CA ARG A 313 29.46 -6.32 -19.60
C ARG A 313 29.27 -5.04 -18.79
N ARG A 314 29.96 -3.95 -19.15
CA ARG A 314 29.85 -2.65 -18.46
C ARG A 314 28.47 -2.01 -18.62
N ALA A 315 27.87 -2.09 -19.80
CA ALA A 315 26.51 -1.61 -20.04
C ALA A 315 25.50 -2.43 -19.24
N GLY A 316 25.69 -3.75 -19.19
CA GLY A 316 24.86 -4.70 -18.46
C GLY A 316 24.92 -4.54 -16.95
N THR A 317 26.10 -4.35 -16.37
CA THR A 317 26.25 -4.05 -14.94
C THR A 317 25.42 -2.82 -14.55
N ARG A 318 25.58 -1.72 -15.29
CA ARG A 318 24.80 -0.49 -15.04
C ARG A 318 23.31 -0.66 -15.29
N ALA A 319 22.91 -1.62 -16.12
CA ALA A 319 21.50 -1.88 -16.38
C ALA A 319 20.88 -2.64 -15.19
N LEU A 320 21.55 -3.71 -14.76
CA LEU A 320 21.15 -4.52 -13.62
C LEU A 320 21.12 -3.69 -12.31
N GLU A 321 22.13 -2.85 -12.07
CA GLU A 321 22.17 -1.93 -10.91
C GLU A 321 20.99 -0.94 -10.86
N ARG A 322 20.36 -0.62 -12.00
CA ARG A 322 19.18 0.26 -12.03
C ARG A 322 17.87 -0.49 -11.78
N ILE A 323 17.82 -1.79 -12.08
CA ILE A 323 16.61 -2.62 -11.91
C ILE A 323 16.55 -3.23 -10.51
N VAL A 324 17.71 -3.49 -9.90
CA VAL A 324 17.80 -4.00 -8.54
C VAL A 324 17.65 -2.83 -7.56
N GLU A 325 16.50 -2.76 -6.90
CA GLU A 325 16.21 -1.75 -5.86
C GLU A 325 16.77 -2.18 -4.50
N ASP A 326 16.49 -3.42 -4.08
CA ASP A 326 16.80 -3.96 -2.73
C ASP A 326 17.84 -5.08 -2.79
N GLY A 327 19.08 -4.76 -3.19
CA GLY A 327 20.14 -5.75 -3.21
C GLY A 327 21.45 -5.28 -3.83
N THR A 328 22.51 -6.03 -3.54
CA THR A 328 23.84 -5.80 -4.11
C THR A 328 24.06 -6.67 -5.35
N VAL A 329 24.28 -6.06 -6.50
CA VAL A 329 24.69 -6.74 -7.74
C VAL A 329 26.20 -7.01 -7.69
N PHE A 330 26.64 -8.22 -8.02
CA PHE A 330 28.06 -8.55 -8.13
C PHE A 330 28.56 -8.43 -9.59
N PRO A 331 29.34 -7.40 -9.96
CA PRO A 331 29.79 -7.17 -11.33
C PRO A 331 30.61 -8.33 -11.90
N GLU A 332 31.34 -9.06 -11.06
CA GLU A 332 32.17 -10.21 -11.42
C GLU A 332 31.35 -11.41 -11.91
N THR A 333 30.07 -11.45 -11.54
CA THR A 333 29.13 -12.54 -11.92
C THR A 333 28.36 -12.24 -13.20
N VAL A 334 28.52 -11.04 -13.77
CA VAL A 334 27.82 -10.62 -14.98
C VAL A 334 28.23 -11.51 -16.15
N THR A 335 27.24 -12.20 -16.68
CA THR A 335 27.34 -13.04 -17.88
C THR A 335 26.57 -12.37 -19.01
N VAL A 336 27.14 -12.39 -20.22
CA VAL A 336 26.56 -11.78 -21.42
C VAL A 336 26.23 -12.88 -22.43
N ALA A 337 25.00 -12.91 -22.91
CA ALA A 337 24.55 -13.77 -23.99
C ALA A 337 24.07 -12.92 -25.17
N ILE A 338 24.88 -12.85 -26.23
CA ILE A 338 24.57 -12.05 -27.42
C ILE A 338 23.45 -12.74 -28.22
N LEU A 339 22.38 -12.01 -28.50
CA LEU A 339 21.23 -12.47 -29.29
C LEU A 339 21.36 -12.10 -30.77
N SER A 340 21.76 -10.85 -31.06
CA SER A 340 21.97 -10.36 -32.42
C SER A 340 23.12 -9.36 -32.49
N GLN A 341 23.67 -9.21 -33.69
CA GLN A 341 24.74 -8.29 -34.04
C GLN A 341 24.39 -7.69 -35.41
N GLU A 342 24.22 -6.37 -35.47
CA GLU A 342 23.81 -5.68 -36.69
C GLU A 342 24.78 -4.53 -36.99
N PRO A 343 25.49 -4.55 -38.13
CA PRO A 343 26.38 -3.48 -38.51
C PRO A 343 25.55 -2.25 -38.89
N LEU A 344 25.95 -1.08 -38.39
CA LEU A 344 25.33 0.19 -38.78
C LEU A 344 25.95 0.80 -40.05
N VAL A 345 27.09 0.24 -40.49
CA VAL A 345 27.82 0.61 -41.70
C VAL A 345 28.22 -0.68 -42.42
N GLU A 346 27.88 -0.80 -43.69
CA GLU A 346 28.22 -1.98 -44.49
C GLU A 346 29.69 -1.95 -44.94
N PRO A 347 30.35 -3.11 -45.11
CA PRO A 347 31.70 -3.14 -45.65
C PRO A 347 31.81 -2.46 -47.02
N GLY A 348 32.78 -1.56 -47.16
CA GLY A 348 33.02 -0.73 -48.34
C GLY A 348 32.34 0.65 -48.31
N GLU A 349 31.46 0.90 -47.35
CA GLU A 349 30.87 2.22 -47.17
C GLU A 349 31.87 3.20 -46.50
N PRO A 350 31.87 4.47 -46.93
CA PRO A 350 32.75 5.49 -46.36
C PRO A 350 32.32 5.83 -44.93
N ALA A 351 33.21 5.60 -43.97
CA ALA A 351 33.01 5.90 -42.56
C ALA A 351 34.35 5.97 -41.83
N GLU A 352 34.48 6.84 -40.83
CA GLU A 352 35.68 6.92 -39.98
C GLU A 352 35.70 5.88 -38.86
N ALA A 353 34.51 5.41 -38.47
CA ALA A 353 34.32 4.42 -37.42
C ALA A 353 33.35 3.34 -37.88
N PHE A 354 33.70 2.09 -37.63
CA PHE A 354 32.84 0.95 -37.80
C PHE A 354 32.02 0.76 -36.52
N LEU A 355 30.70 0.72 -36.67
CA LEU A 355 29.73 0.67 -35.58
C LEU A 355 28.92 -0.63 -35.68
N MET A 356 28.82 -1.35 -34.58
CA MET A 356 28.01 -2.57 -34.49
C MET A 356 27.05 -2.44 -33.32
N GLU A 357 25.76 -2.60 -33.60
CA GLU A 357 24.73 -2.70 -32.57
C GLU A 357 24.64 -4.15 -32.08
N TYR A 358 24.62 -4.33 -30.77
CA TYR A 358 24.47 -5.61 -30.11
C TYR A 358 23.20 -5.61 -29.29
N THR A 359 22.37 -6.63 -29.49
CA THR A 359 21.31 -6.99 -28.55
C THR A 359 21.77 -8.19 -27.74
N ALA A 360 21.79 -8.08 -26.42
CA ALA A 360 22.26 -9.14 -25.53
C ALA A 360 21.38 -9.28 -24.28
N ILE A 361 21.26 -10.51 -23.77
CA ILE A 361 20.76 -10.76 -22.43
C ILE A 361 21.95 -10.74 -21.48
N VAL A 362 21.87 -9.90 -20.47
CA VAL A 362 22.84 -9.86 -19.37
C VAL A 362 22.20 -10.44 -18.12
N SER A 363 22.96 -11.22 -17.36
CA SER A 363 22.50 -11.79 -16.09
C SER A 363 23.58 -11.71 -15.04
N ALA A 364 23.20 -11.46 -13.80
CA ALA A 364 24.12 -11.47 -12.66
C ALA A 364 23.48 -12.11 -11.44
N VAL A 365 24.33 -12.52 -10.50
CA VAL A 365 23.91 -12.92 -9.15
C VAL A 365 23.81 -11.65 -8.31
N VAL A 366 22.69 -11.52 -7.61
CA VAL A 366 22.35 -10.43 -6.71
C VAL A 366 22.21 -10.99 -5.32
N LEU A 367 22.79 -10.32 -4.33
CA LEU A 367 22.54 -10.58 -2.91
C LEU A 367 21.40 -9.66 -2.45
N PRO A 368 20.18 -10.19 -2.22
CA PRO A 368 19.07 -9.39 -1.70
C PRO A 368 19.36 -8.87 -0.30
N ASP A 369 18.91 -7.66 0.03
CA ASP A 369 19.20 -7.03 1.32
C ASP A 369 18.62 -7.81 2.51
N ASP A 370 17.43 -8.39 2.36
CA ASP A 370 16.80 -9.25 3.36
C ASP A 370 17.60 -10.55 3.62
N ALA A 371 18.22 -11.10 2.58
CA ALA A 371 19.12 -12.25 2.71
C ALA A 371 20.43 -11.86 3.38
N ALA A 372 20.93 -10.66 3.10
CA ALA A 372 22.14 -10.07 3.63
C ALA A 372 21.99 -9.75 5.14
N GLU A 373 20.89 -9.11 5.54
CA GLU A 373 20.56 -8.78 6.94
C GLU A 373 20.41 -10.05 7.79
N ARG A 374 19.62 -11.03 7.33
CA ARG A 374 19.49 -12.33 8.01
C ARG A 374 20.81 -13.06 8.15
N ALA A 375 21.70 -12.92 7.16
CA ALA A 375 23.05 -13.48 7.23
C ALA A 375 23.88 -12.78 8.31
N ALA A 376 23.86 -11.44 8.38
CA ALA A 376 24.53 -10.68 9.43
C ALA A 376 24.03 -11.03 10.83
N GLU A 377 22.71 -11.08 11.04
CA GLU A 377 22.13 -11.45 12.33
C GLU A 377 22.61 -12.82 12.80
N GLN A 378 22.53 -13.84 11.93
CA GLN A 378 22.98 -15.19 12.25
C GLN A 378 24.49 -15.24 12.53
N ILE A 379 25.29 -14.49 11.78
CA ILE A 379 26.75 -14.40 11.98
C ILE A 379 27.06 -13.77 13.35
N LEU A 380 26.42 -12.64 13.68
CA LEU A 380 26.67 -11.90 14.91
C LEU A 380 26.17 -12.67 16.14
N VAL A 381 24.99 -13.29 16.08
CA VAL A 381 24.44 -14.10 17.18
C VAL A 381 25.37 -15.23 17.60
N ASN A 382 26.11 -15.83 16.67
CA ASN A 382 27.07 -16.88 16.96
C ASN A 382 28.34 -16.39 17.69
N VAL A 383 28.64 -15.10 17.64
CA VAL A 383 29.84 -14.48 18.22
C VAL A 383 29.49 -13.60 19.43
N LEU A 384 28.20 -13.41 19.74
CA LEU A 384 27.73 -12.60 20.87
C LEU A 384 28.36 -13.07 22.21
N PRO A 385 28.92 -12.14 23.00
CA PRO A 385 29.35 -12.43 24.36
C PRO A 385 28.20 -12.92 25.25
N ALA A 386 28.52 -13.73 26.26
CA ALA A 386 27.52 -14.22 27.21
C ALA A 386 26.89 -13.04 27.98
N GLY A 387 25.56 -13.00 28.01
CA GLY A 387 24.81 -11.93 28.69
C GLY A 387 24.54 -10.70 27.83
N MET A 388 24.91 -10.71 26.54
CA MET A 388 24.57 -9.67 25.57
C MET A 388 23.48 -10.15 24.59
N ALA A 389 22.79 -9.21 23.98
CA ALA A 389 21.83 -9.40 22.89
C ALA A 389 22.11 -8.41 21.76
N LEU A 390 21.81 -8.80 20.53
CA LEU A 390 21.90 -7.92 19.36
C LEU A 390 20.71 -6.95 19.38
N ILE A 391 20.95 -5.65 19.14
CA ILE A 391 19.89 -4.67 18.97
C ILE A 391 19.17 -4.95 17.63
N PRO A 392 17.84 -5.15 17.63
CA PRO A 392 17.08 -5.41 16.39
C PRO A 392 17.31 -4.31 15.35
N GLY A 393 17.48 -4.68 14.08
CA GLY A 393 17.69 -3.75 12.97
C GLY A 393 19.06 -3.09 12.91
N SER A 394 19.97 -3.37 13.85
CA SER A 394 21.34 -2.83 13.82
C SER A 394 22.33 -3.66 12.98
N ALA A 395 21.87 -4.79 12.42
CA ALA A 395 22.73 -5.73 11.72
C ALA A 395 22.92 -5.33 10.26
N GLU A 396 24.13 -4.95 9.90
CA GLU A 396 24.53 -4.64 8.54
C GLU A 396 25.54 -5.68 8.03
N VAL A 397 25.59 -5.86 6.71
CA VAL A 397 26.60 -6.70 6.07
C VAL A 397 27.20 -6.02 4.87
N VAL A 398 28.52 -6.14 4.76
CA VAL A 398 29.26 -5.78 3.56
C VAL A 398 29.86 -7.04 2.98
N ALA A 399 29.54 -7.31 1.72
CA ALA A 399 30.09 -8.43 0.96
C ALA A 399 31.30 -7.96 0.14
N ASP A 400 32.44 -8.64 0.31
CA ASP A 400 33.58 -8.46 -0.60
C ASP A 400 33.25 -8.98 -2.01
N ALA A 401 34.02 -8.52 -3.00
CA ALA A 401 33.93 -8.99 -4.38
C ALA A 401 34.04 -10.54 -4.41
N PRO A 402 33.02 -11.25 -4.91
CA PRO A 402 32.99 -12.69 -4.84
C PRO A 402 33.99 -13.31 -5.82
N THR A 403 34.49 -14.49 -5.48
CA THR A 403 35.41 -15.27 -6.30
C THR A 403 34.83 -16.64 -6.60
N PHE A 404 35.16 -17.19 -7.77
CA PHE A 404 34.77 -18.55 -8.11
C PHE A 404 35.79 -19.56 -7.54
N ASP A 405 35.33 -20.42 -6.64
CA ASP A 405 36.06 -21.60 -6.17
C ASP A 405 35.45 -22.85 -6.82
N GLY A 406 36.02 -23.24 -7.97
CA GLY A 406 35.49 -24.30 -8.82
C GLY A 406 34.12 -23.91 -9.42
N SER A 407 33.04 -24.50 -8.91
CA SER A 407 31.67 -24.22 -9.34
C SER A 407 30.87 -23.39 -8.35
N ARG A 408 31.49 -22.92 -7.26
CA ARG A 408 30.82 -22.16 -6.19
C ARG A 408 31.28 -20.72 -6.18
N LEU A 409 30.33 -19.81 -5.97
CA LEU A 409 30.62 -18.41 -5.73
C LEU A 409 30.90 -18.22 -4.23
N VAL A 410 32.08 -17.70 -3.90
CA VAL A 410 32.56 -17.53 -2.52
C VAL A 410 32.85 -16.07 -2.25
N ALA A 411 32.27 -15.55 -1.18
CA ALA A 411 32.52 -14.20 -0.70
C ALA A 411 32.88 -14.21 0.78
N THR A 412 33.57 -13.17 1.23
CA THR A 412 33.71 -12.89 2.65
C THR A 412 32.65 -11.86 3.02
N LEU A 413 31.79 -12.20 3.97
CA LEU A 413 30.82 -11.28 4.53
C LEU A 413 31.39 -10.70 5.81
N THR A 414 31.46 -9.37 5.88
CA THR A 414 31.77 -8.64 7.09
C THR A 414 30.46 -8.15 7.68
N ALA A 415 30.04 -8.76 8.78
CA ALA A 415 28.85 -8.38 9.52
C ALA A 415 29.21 -7.41 10.64
N THR A 416 28.43 -6.34 10.75
CA THR A 416 28.56 -5.30 11.78
C THR A 416 27.21 -5.11 12.46
N GLY A 417 27.21 -4.93 13.77
CA GLY A 417 25.99 -4.56 14.49
C GLY A 417 26.24 -4.13 15.91
N LEU A 418 25.18 -3.74 16.63
CA LEU A 418 25.28 -3.23 17.99
C LEU A 418 24.80 -4.28 18.99
N ALA A 419 25.66 -4.64 19.93
CA ALA A 419 25.34 -5.55 21.03
C ALA A 419 25.09 -4.76 22.32
N THR A 420 24.04 -5.10 23.04
CA THR A 420 23.69 -4.49 24.34
C THR A 420 23.51 -5.57 25.41
N GLU A 421 23.49 -5.18 26.68
CA GLU A 421 23.27 -6.14 27.77
C GLU A 421 21.87 -6.78 27.64
N LEU A 422 21.77 -8.08 27.93
CA LEU A 422 20.50 -8.78 27.89
C LEU A 422 19.61 -8.34 29.05
N PHE A 423 18.59 -7.54 28.75
CA PHE A 423 17.60 -7.11 29.72
C PHE A 423 16.42 -8.07 29.77
N ASP A 424 15.97 -8.41 30.97
CA ASP A 424 14.71 -9.11 31.16
C ASP A 424 13.53 -8.11 31.12
N PRO A 425 12.70 -8.12 30.07
CA PRO A 425 11.59 -7.18 29.93
C PRO A 425 10.55 -7.34 31.05
N THR A 426 10.46 -8.52 31.69
CA THR A 426 9.51 -8.71 32.79
C THR A 426 9.91 -7.93 34.03
N THR A 427 11.21 -7.93 34.35
CA THR A 427 11.77 -7.14 35.45
C THR A 427 11.59 -5.63 35.21
N LEU A 428 11.81 -5.16 33.98
CA LEU A 428 11.59 -3.75 33.62
C LEU A 428 10.12 -3.35 33.77
N ARG A 429 9.17 -4.16 33.29
CA ARG A 429 7.73 -3.86 33.39
C ARG A 429 7.28 -3.69 34.84
N GLY A 430 7.72 -4.56 35.75
CA GLY A 430 7.38 -4.48 37.17
C GLY A 430 7.77 -3.15 37.82
N VAL A 431 8.95 -2.63 37.51
CA VAL A 431 9.49 -1.36 38.06
C VAL A 431 8.72 -0.13 37.56
N LEU A 432 8.06 -0.23 36.40
CA LEU A 432 7.37 0.86 35.73
C LEU A 432 5.86 0.92 36.06
N THR A 433 5.30 -0.12 36.67
CA THR A 433 3.87 -0.19 37.02
C THR A 433 3.41 0.96 37.92
N GLY A 434 2.35 1.67 37.52
CA GLY A 434 1.74 2.74 38.32
C GLY A 434 2.58 4.01 38.52
N VAL A 435 3.73 4.13 37.84
CA VAL A 435 4.61 5.31 37.86
C VAL A 435 4.09 6.37 36.88
N ALA A 436 4.39 7.65 37.10
CA ALA A 436 4.07 8.69 36.11
C ALA A 436 5.01 8.58 34.89
N PRO A 437 4.55 8.82 33.65
CA PRO A 437 5.38 8.65 32.44
C PRO A 437 6.73 9.39 32.49
N ALA A 438 6.74 10.66 32.92
CA ALA A 438 7.98 11.42 33.05
C ALA A 438 8.97 10.79 34.06
N THR A 439 8.47 10.31 35.20
CA THR A 439 9.31 9.62 36.19
C THR A 439 9.77 8.25 35.71
N ALA A 440 8.96 7.57 34.90
CA ALA A 440 9.32 6.31 34.27
C ALA A 440 10.47 6.51 33.26
N ALA A 441 10.41 7.57 32.46
CA ALA A 441 11.47 7.93 31.51
C ALA A 441 12.80 8.22 32.23
N THR A 442 12.79 9.04 33.28
CA THR A 442 13.99 9.31 34.11
C THR A 442 14.56 8.03 34.72
N ARG A 443 13.72 7.14 35.26
CA ARG A 443 14.18 5.88 35.85
C ARG A 443 14.80 4.95 34.81
N LEU A 444 14.22 4.87 33.62
CA LEU A 444 14.76 4.09 32.53
C LEU A 444 16.12 4.62 32.09
N ARG A 445 16.25 5.94 31.95
CA ARG A 445 17.50 6.60 31.61
C ARG A 445 18.61 6.31 32.62
N GLU A 446 18.31 6.44 33.92
CA GLU A 446 19.29 6.17 35.00
C GLU A 446 19.65 4.69 35.13
N GLN A 447 18.68 3.79 34.96
CA GLN A 447 18.89 2.35 35.17
C GLN A 447 19.57 1.65 33.98
N LEU A 448 19.34 2.14 32.76
CA LEU A 448 19.87 1.57 31.51
C LEU A 448 20.97 2.43 30.88
N ASP A 449 21.37 3.52 31.53
CA ASP A 449 22.37 4.50 31.04
C ASP A 449 22.10 4.96 29.61
N LEU A 450 20.84 5.34 29.33
CA LEU A 450 20.39 5.67 27.97
C LEU A 450 20.98 7.01 27.50
N ASP A 451 21.54 7.02 26.28
CA ASP A 451 21.99 8.23 25.62
C ASP A 451 20.80 9.11 25.19
N VAL A 452 19.78 8.48 24.59
CA VAL A 452 18.54 9.11 24.10
C VAL A 452 17.38 8.92 25.09
N GLU A 453 16.49 9.90 25.17
CA GLU A 453 15.30 9.82 26.04
C GLU A 453 14.31 8.76 25.50
N PRO A 454 13.82 7.82 26.34
CA PRO A 454 12.88 6.79 25.89
C PRO A 454 11.50 7.38 25.58
N LEU A 455 10.90 6.93 24.48
CA LEU A 455 9.56 7.35 24.08
C LEU A 455 8.51 6.49 24.77
N ILE A 456 7.66 7.11 25.60
CA ILE A 456 6.59 6.43 26.34
C ILE A 456 5.24 6.90 25.82
N ARG A 457 4.49 6.01 25.15
CA ARG A 457 3.12 6.27 24.70
C ARG A 457 2.13 5.56 25.60
N VAL A 458 1.17 6.31 26.13
CA VAL A 458 0.15 5.74 27.02
C VAL A 458 -1.23 5.90 26.39
N HIS A 459 -1.94 4.79 26.29
CA HIS A 459 -3.25 4.72 25.69
C HIS A 459 -4.34 4.44 26.76
N PRO A 460 -5.48 5.13 26.71
CA PRO A 460 -5.84 6.14 25.71
C PRO A 460 -5.32 7.55 26.09
N GLY A 461 -4.75 8.29 25.13
CA GLY A 461 -4.04 9.55 25.37
C GLY A 461 -4.87 10.76 25.83
N TRP A 462 -6.21 10.67 25.83
CA TRP A 462 -7.11 11.78 26.21
C TRP A 462 -7.25 11.99 27.73
N LEU A 463 -6.60 11.18 28.57
CA LEU A 463 -6.64 11.30 30.03
C LEU A 463 -5.31 11.91 30.53
N PRO A 464 -5.30 13.21 30.90
CA PRO A 464 -4.06 13.96 31.19
C PRO A 464 -3.33 13.57 32.49
N ALA A 465 -3.88 12.62 33.26
CA ALA A 465 -3.30 12.14 34.51
C ALA A 465 -3.10 10.62 34.54
N ILE A 466 -3.02 9.96 33.37
CA ILE A 466 -2.75 8.52 33.32
C ILE A 466 -1.34 8.26 33.85
N ARG A 467 -1.28 7.47 34.92
CA ARG A 467 -0.09 6.73 35.33
C ARG A 467 0.08 5.51 34.45
N MET A 468 1.32 5.02 34.32
CA MET A 468 1.60 3.74 33.70
C MET A 468 0.62 2.66 34.17
N PRO A 469 0.19 1.74 33.29
CA PRO A 469 -0.74 0.66 33.64
C PRO A 469 -0.33 -0.06 34.92
N GLN A 470 -1.31 -0.39 35.78
CA GLN A 470 -1.05 -1.16 37.00
C GLN A 470 -0.75 -2.64 36.71
N ARG A 471 -1.00 -3.07 35.47
CA ARG A 471 -0.80 -4.43 34.99
C ARG A 471 0.42 -4.49 34.08
N GLU A 472 1.36 -5.36 34.42
CA GLU A 472 2.59 -5.57 33.66
C GLU A 472 2.33 -6.06 32.22
N ASP A 473 1.29 -6.86 32.01
CA ASP A 473 0.91 -7.37 30.68
C ASP A 473 0.34 -6.30 29.74
N ARG A 474 0.10 -5.10 30.25
CA ARG A 474 -0.37 -3.93 29.48
C ARG A 474 0.76 -2.96 29.15
N ILE A 475 2.00 -3.31 29.48
CA ILE A 475 3.20 -2.53 29.16
C ILE A 475 4.01 -3.30 28.13
N SER A 476 4.10 -2.77 26.91
CA SER A 476 5.00 -3.26 25.86
C SER A 476 6.33 -2.52 25.94
N VAL A 477 7.42 -3.25 25.79
CA VAL A 477 8.78 -2.69 25.73
C VAL A 477 9.39 -3.17 24.43
N VAL A 478 9.76 -2.21 23.58
CA VAL A 478 10.36 -2.44 22.27
C VAL A 478 11.74 -1.79 22.27
N PHE A 479 12.76 -2.57 21.93
CA PHE A 479 14.11 -2.08 21.76
C PHE A 479 14.31 -1.72 20.28
N LEU A 480 14.81 -0.52 20.03
CA LEU A 480 15.03 0.03 18.70
C LEU A 480 16.48 0.51 18.57
N SER A 481 16.94 0.71 17.34
CA SER A 481 18.14 1.51 17.08
C SER A 481 17.88 2.99 17.42
N GLU A 482 18.95 3.78 17.60
CA GLU A 482 18.80 5.23 17.83
C GLU A 482 18.12 5.93 16.64
N GLU A 483 18.40 5.48 15.42
CA GLU A 483 17.83 6.03 14.18
C GLU A 483 16.33 5.74 14.08
N ASP A 484 15.90 4.50 14.36
CA ASP A 484 14.49 4.13 14.38
C ASP A 484 13.71 4.86 15.47
N LEU A 485 14.32 5.03 16.66
CA LEU A 485 13.71 5.80 17.73
C LEU A 485 13.55 7.28 17.33
N ALA A 486 14.55 7.86 16.66
CA ALA A 486 14.47 9.22 16.13
C ALA A 486 13.38 9.35 15.06
N ALA A 487 13.23 8.37 14.16
CA ALA A 487 12.15 8.33 13.16
C ALA A 487 10.76 8.24 13.83
N GLU A 488 10.63 7.42 14.88
CA GLU A 488 9.38 7.25 15.64
C GLU A 488 9.00 8.51 16.43
N ILE A 489 9.99 9.32 16.85
CA ILE A 489 9.80 10.64 17.44
C ILE A 489 9.43 11.68 16.37
N ALA A 490 10.10 11.67 15.21
CA ALA A 490 9.86 12.61 14.11
C ALA A 490 8.50 12.38 13.42
N GLY A 491 7.96 11.16 13.46
CA GLY A 491 6.62 10.83 12.97
C GLY A 491 5.47 11.30 13.89
N LEU A 492 5.77 12.00 15.00
CA LEU A 492 4.75 12.63 15.83
C LEU A 492 4.13 13.80 15.05
N PRO A 493 2.78 13.94 15.02
CA PRO A 493 2.18 15.16 14.52
C PRO A 493 2.73 16.33 15.35
N ASP A 494 3.26 17.36 14.68
CA ASP A 494 3.63 18.61 15.33
C ASP A 494 2.38 19.15 16.05
N ASP A 495 2.32 18.97 17.36
CA ASP A 495 1.47 19.79 18.22
C ASP A 495 2.10 21.19 18.24
N GLU A 496 1.99 21.91 17.11
CA GLU A 496 2.26 23.35 17.08
C GLU A 496 1.38 23.98 18.15
N GLU A 497 2.06 24.56 19.14
CA GLU A 497 1.49 25.51 20.07
C GLU A 497 0.73 26.56 19.26
N ASP A 498 -0.60 26.47 19.30
CA ASP A 498 -1.55 27.53 18.96
C ASP A 498 -1.29 28.72 19.90
N THR A 499 -0.19 29.41 19.62
CA THR A 499 0.10 30.75 20.11
C THR A 499 -0.85 31.66 19.35
N GLY A 500 -2.05 31.81 19.90
CA GLY A 500 -3.06 32.73 19.41
C GLY A 500 -2.49 34.15 19.37
N ASP A 501 -2.09 34.58 18.19
CA ASP A 501 -2.04 35.99 17.84
C ASP A 501 -3.50 36.44 17.62
N GLU A 502 -4.07 37.05 18.66
CA GLU A 502 -5.27 37.87 18.55
C GLU A 502 -4.95 39.09 17.66
N ASP A 503 -5.29 39.01 16.39
CA ASP A 503 -5.43 40.18 15.52
C ASP A 503 -6.55 41.08 16.07
N VAL A 504 -6.12 42.18 16.68
CA VAL A 504 -6.95 43.33 17.03
C VAL A 504 -7.30 44.05 15.72
N GLU A 505 -8.52 43.85 15.22
CA GLU A 505 -9.12 44.70 14.19
C GLU A 505 -9.44 46.07 14.78
N ASP A 506 -8.79 47.10 14.24
CA ASP A 506 -9.09 48.53 14.45
C ASP A 506 -10.45 48.92 13.83
N GLU A 507 -11.27 49.63 14.62
CA GLU A 507 -12.30 50.60 14.15
C GLU A 507 -11.72 52.01 14.06
#